data_AF-A0A328AAH7-F1
#
_entry.id   AF-A0A328AAH7-F1
#
_cell.length_a   1.000
_cell.length_b   1.000
_cell.length_c   1.000
_cell.angle_alpha   90.00
_cell.angle_beta   90.00
_cell.angle_gamma   90.00
#
_symmetry.space_group_name_H-M   'P 1'
#
loop_
_entity.id
_entity.type
_entity.pdbx_description
1 polymer ?
#
loop_
_entity_poly.entity_id
_entity_poly.type
_entity_poly.pdbx_seq_one_letter_code
_entity_poly.pdbx_strand_id
1 'polypeptide(L)'
;MTLTADSIMHLDGQLLPFSRDLREALAIYARRTWPVNTSGHAAKAWGIPKTTAANLLKGHASDATVTKIIRAGGWELALPVIGAVIGEPVHAFFREQMRQAAREAERAKAHEELAQAAYRHLATGLADPGEDRRSRRRA
;
A
#
# COMPACT_ATOMS: atom_id res chain seq x y z
N MET A 1 -18.60 6.59 -9.35
CA MET A 1 -18.15 7.17 -8.08
C MET A 1 -17.29 6.12 -7.39
N THR A 2 -16.00 6.38 -7.21
CA THR A 2 -15.05 5.40 -6.63
C THR A 2 -15.06 5.53 -5.11
N LEU A 3 -15.40 4.46 -4.41
CA LEU A 3 -15.37 4.43 -2.94
C LEU A 3 -13.95 4.14 -2.44
N THR A 4 -13.58 4.74 -1.32
CA THR A 4 -12.26 4.58 -0.70
C THR A 4 -12.40 3.87 0.64
N ALA A 5 -11.29 3.35 1.18
CA ALA A 5 -11.27 2.81 2.54
C ALA A 5 -11.76 3.85 3.57
N ASP A 6 -11.30 5.10 3.43
CA ASP A 6 -11.71 6.21 4.28
C ASP A 6 -13.21 6.46 4.24
N SER A 7 -13.82 6.40 3.05
CA SER A 7 -15.26 6.55 2.93
C SER A 7 -16.00 5.35 3.51
N ILE A 8 -15.47 4.13 3.52
CA ILE A 8 -16.10 3.05 4.29
C ILE A 8 -15.97 3.33 5.79
N MET A 9 -14.82 3.83 6.22
CA MET A 9 -14.47 4.03 7.62
C MET A 9 -15.26 5.15 8.32
N HIS A 10 -15.60 6.21 7.60
CA HIS A 10 -16.19 7.41 8.21
C HIS A 10 -17.63 7.64 7.75
N LEU A 11 -18.55 7.82 8.68
CA LEU A 11 -19.89 8.35 8.40
C LEU A 11 -19.93 9.82 8.86
N ASP A 12 -20.14 10.75 7.93
CA ASP A 12 -20.20 12.19 8.22
C ASP A 12 -19.02 12.73 9.05
N GLY A 13 -17.82 12.20 8.80
CA GLY A 13 -16.59 12.57 9.50
C GLY A 13 -16.37 11.87 10.84
N GLN A 14 -17.31 11.04 11.31
CA GLN A 14 -17.12 10.21 12.49
C GLN A 14 -16.58 8.83 12.10
N LEU A 15 -15.51 8.41 12.79
CA LEU A 15 -14.95 7.07 12.68
C LEU A 15 -15.98 6.07 13.22
N LEU A 16 -16.43 5.14 12.38
CA LEU A 16 -17.32 4.07 12.83
C LEU A 16 -16.51 3.08 13.69
N PRO A 17 -17.09 2.53 14.77
CA PRO A 17 -16.42 1.56 15.62
C PRO A 17 -16.36 0.19 14.91
N PHE A 18 -15.43 0.04 13.96
CA PHE A 18 -15.29 -1.23 13.25
C PHE A 18 -14.77 -2.32 14.16
N SER A 19 -15.47 -3.45 14.11
CA SER A 19 -15.00 -4.71 14.65
C SER A 19 -13.82 -5.33 13.86
N ARG A 20 -13.20 -4.60 12.91
CA ARG A 20 -12.30 -5.15 11.87
C ARG A 20 -12.95 -6.33 11.12
N ASP A 21 -14.27 -6.38 11.04
CA ASP A 21 -15.00 -7.44 10.33
C ASP A 21 -15.19 -7.07 8.85
N LEU A 22 -14.73 -7.98 7.99
CA LEU A 22 -14.85 -7.88 6.54
C LEU A 22 -16.31 -7.84 6.07
N ARG A 23 -17.22 -8.48 6.80
CA ARG A 23 -18.67 -8.52 6.49
C ARG A 23 -19.31 -7.16 6.68
N GLU A 24 -18.95 -6.48 7.76
CA GLU A 24 -19.42 -5.13 8.08
C GLU A 24 -18.91 -4.11 7.06
N ALA A 25 -17.61 -4.17 6.74
CA ALA A 25 -17.01 -3.33 5.71
C ALA A 25 -17.70 -3.52 4.33
N LEU A 26 -18.00 -4.77 3.94
CA LEU A 26 -18.76 -5.05 2.72
C LEU A 26 -20.20 -4.52 2.76
N ALA A 27 -20.88 -4.63 3.90
CA ALA A 27 -22.23 -4.11 4.05
C ALA A 27 -22.26 -2.58 3.88
N ILE A 28 -21.28 -1.88 4.45
CA ILE A 28 -21.16 -0.42 4.32
C ILE A 28 -20.79 -0.03 2.90
N TYR A 29 -19.81 -0.71 2.29
CA TYR A 29 -19.47 -0.52 0.89
C TYR A 29 -20.72 -0.63 -0.01
N ALA A 30 -21.53 -1.67 0.19
CA ALA A 30 -22.75 -1.88 -0.57
C ALA A 30 -23.76 -0.74 -0.38
N ARG A 31 -24.03 -0.35 0.88
CA ARG A 31 -24.99 0.71 1.21
C ARG A 31 -24.58 2.06 0.62
N ARG A 32 -23.28 2.36 0.57
CA ARG A 32 -22.75 3.58 -0.05
C ARG A 32 -22.75 3.52 -1.57
N THR A 33 -22.46 2.35 -2.14
CA THR A 33 -22.50 2.18 -3.61
C THR A 33 -23.94 2.27 -4.13
N TRP A 34 -24.88 1.67 -3.42
CA TRP A 34 -26.28 1.57 -3.80
C TRP A 34 -27.18 1.93 -2.62
N PRO A 35 -27.51 3.22 -2.43
CA PRO A 35 -28.31 3.67 -1.29
C PRO A 35 -29.77 3.21 -1.34
N VAL A 36 -30.29 2.93 -2.53
CA VAL A 36 -31.65 2.43 -2.75
C VAL A 36 -31.60 1.01 -3.29
N ASN A 37 -32.49 0.14 -2.81
CA ASN A 37 -32.56 -1.26 -3.23
C ASN A 37 -31.20 -1.99 -3.19
N THR A 38 -30.40 -1.71 -2.15
CA THR A 38 -29.01 -2.17 -2.01
C THR A 38 -28.88 -3.67 -2.24
N SER A 39 -29.76 -4.49 -1.65
CA SER A 39 -29.71 -5.95 -1.78
C SER A 39 -29.92 -6.43 -3.21
N GLY A 40 -30.78 -5.76 -3.98
CA GLY A 40 -31.03 -6.10 -5.39
C GLY A 40 -29.83 -5.77 -6.27
N HIS A 41 -29.26 -4.57 -6.10
CA HIS A 41 -28.07 -4.17 -6.85
C HIS A 41 -26.85 -5.02 -6.49
N ALA A 42 -26.61 -5.25 -5.20
CA ALA A 42 -25.53 -6.09 -4.71
C ALA A 42 -25.63 -7.54 -5.20
N ALA A 43 -26.84 -8.11 -5.18
CA ALA A 43 -27.08 -9.45 -5.72
C ALA A 43 -26.69 -9.57 -7.19
N LYS A 44 -27.09 -8.58 -8.00
CA LYS A 44 -26.77 -8.53 -9.43
C LYS A 44 -25.27 -8.31 -9.66
N ALA A 45 -24.67 -7.35 -8.96
CA ALA A 45 -23.28 -6.97 -9.14
C ALA A 45 -22.30 -8.10 -8.76
N TRP A 46 -22.65 -8.91 -7.76
CA TRP A 46 -21.75 -9.96 -7.25
C TRP A 46 -22.17 -11.38 -7.62
N GLY A 47 -23.23 -11.54 -8.41
CA GLY A 47 -23.72 -12.86 -8.82
C GLY A 47 -24.13 -13.74 -7.63
N ILE A 48 -24.81 -13.16 -6.64
CA ILE A 48 -25.31 -13.86 -5.45
C ILE A 48 -26.83 -13.75 -5.34
N PRO A 49 -27.52 -14.69 -4.66
CA PRO A 49 -28.95 -14.57 -4.41
C PRO A 49 -29.29 -13.31 -3.60
N LYS A 50 -30.48 -12.74 -3.86
CA LYS A 50 -30.96 -11.54 -3.13
C LYS A 50 -31.07 -11.77 -1.63
N THR A 51 -31.43 -12.98 -1.20
CA THR A 51 -31.48 -13.38 0.21
C THR A 51 -30.08 -13.39 0.83
N THR A 52 -29.08 -13.90 0.12
CA THR A 52 -27.66 -13.87 0.53
C THR A 52 -27.14 -12.44 0.64
N ALA A 53 -27.47 -11.57 -0.33
CA ALA A 53 -27.13 -10.15 -0.26
C ALA A 53 -27.79 -9.47 0.95
N ALA A 54 -29.05 -9.77 1.25
CA ALA A 54 -29.74 -9.25 2.43
C ALA A 54 -29.08 -9.74 3.74
N ASN A 55 -28.61 -10.99 3.80
CA ASN A 55 -27.89 -11.52 4.95
C ASN A 55 -26.51 -10.86 5.13
N LEU A 56 -25.79 -10.60 4.04
CA LEU A 56 -24.54 -9.83 4.09
C LEU A 56 -24.78 -8.43 4.66
N LEU A 57 -25.83 -7.73 4.22
CA LEU A 57 -26.14 -6.38 4.71
C LEU A 57 -26.48 -6.35 6.22
N LYS A 58 -26.76 -7.50 6.83
CA LYS A 58 -26.98 -7.70 8.26
C LYS A 58 -25.75 -8.22 9.02
N GLY A 59 -24.62 -8.44 8.33
CA GLY A 59 -23.39 -9.00 8.93
C GLY A 59 -23.37 -10.53 9.04
N HIS A 60 -24.32 -11.24 8.43
CA HIS A 60 -24.49 -12.69 8.59
C HIS A 60 -24.01 -13.52 7.38
N ALA A 61 -23.16 -12.96 6.51
CA ALA A 61 -22.61 -13.72 5.39
C ALA A 61 -21.56 -14.72 5.85
N SER A 62 -21.52 -15.92 5.26
CA SER A 62 -20.44 -16.88 5.50
C SER A 62 -19.12 -16.45 4.83
N ASP A 63 -17.98 -16.96 5.30
CA ASP A 63 -16.67 -16.61 4.72
C ASP A 63 -16.53 -17.05 3.26
N ALA A 64 -17.17 -18.18 2.89
CA ALA A 64 -17.26 -18.60 1.50
C ALA A 64 -18.02 -17.60 0.63
N THR A 65 -19.10 -17.01 1.17
CA THR A 65 -19.87 -15.96 0.49
C THR A 65 -19.04 -14.69 0.34
N VAL A 66 -18.36 -14.28 1.40
CA VAL A 66 -17.47 -13.11 1.39
C VAL A 66 -16.36 -13.29 0.35
N THR A 67 -15.68 -14.44 0.34
CA THR A 67 -14.65 -14.77 -0.65
C THR A 67 -15.19 -14.71 -2.08
N LYS A 68 -16.40 -15.22 -2.31
CA LYS A 68 -17.05 -15.14 -3.63
C LYS A 68 -17.33 -13.69 -4.05
N ILE A 69 -17.82 -12.85 -3.13
CA ILE A 69 -18.09 -11.43 -3.38
C ILE A 69 -16.80 -10.69 -3.72
N ILE A 70 -15.73 -10.88 -2.94
CA ILE A 70 -14.42 -10.27 -3.20
C ILE A 70 -13.92 -10.66 -4.59
N ARG A 71 -14.01 -11.94 -4.96
CA ARG A 71 -13.61 -12.41 -6.30
C ARG A 71 -14.45 -11.80 -7.42
N ALA A 72 -15.76 -11.68 -7.23
CA ALA A 72 -16.67 -11.10 -8.22
C ALA A 72 -16.47 -9.58 -8.39
N GLY A 73 -16.19 -8.86 -7.30
CA GLY A 73 -15.95 -7.41 -7.32
C GLY A 73 -14.54 -7.02 -7.77
N GLY A 74 -13.58 -7.94 -7.71
CA GLY A 74 -12.19 -7.70 -8.10
C GLY A 74 -11.49 -6.65 -7.21
N TRP A 75 -10.41 -6.07 -7.74
CA TRP A 75 -9.56 -5.13 -7.00
C TRP A 75 -10.29 -3.85 -6.58
N GLU A 76 -11.19 -3.34 -7.42
CA GLU A 76 -11.99 -2.13 -7.15
C GLU A 76 -12.81 -2.24 -5.87
N LEU A 77 -13.32 -3.44 -5.56
CA LEU A 77 -14.04 -3.70 -4.31
C LEU A 77 -13.10 -4.16 -3.19
N ALA A 78 -12.11 -5.00 -3.50
CA ALA A 78 -11.24 -5.60 -2.50
C ALA A 78 -10.38 -4.55 -1.77
N LEU A 79 -9.78 -3.60 -2.50
CA LEU A 79 -8.87 -2.60 -1.94
C LEU A 79 -9.52 -1.68 -0.90
N PRO A 80 -10.68 -1.04 -1.16
CA PRO A 80 -11.30 -0.17 -0.17
C PRO A 80 -11.82 -0.98 1.02
N VAL A 81 -12.38 -2.17 0.79
CA VAL A 81 -12.91 -3.03 1.86
C VAL A 81 -11.81 -3.53 2.79
N ILE A 82 -10.69 -4.03 2.25
CA ILE A 82 -9.55 -4.50 3.05
C ILE A 82 -8.88 -3.33 3.76
N GLY A 83 -8.71 -2.18 3.09
CA GLY A 83 -8.16 -0.99 3.72
C GLY A 83 -8.99 -0.51 4.91
N ALA A 84 -10.32 -0.59 4.80
CA ALA A 84 -11.22 -0.25 5.90
C ALA A 84 -11.09 -1.21 7.10
N VAL A 85 -10.89 -2.51 6.84
CA VAL A 85 -10.69 -3.52 7.88
C VAL A 85 -9.35 -3.36 8.59
N ILE A 86 -8.28 -3.08 7.85
CA ILE A 86 -6.94 -2.87 8.40
C ILE A 86 -6.87 -1.52 9.15
N GLY A 87 -7.73 -0.57 8.79
CA GLY A 87 -7.71 0.79 9.33
C GLY A 87 -6.74 1.72 8.58
N GLU A 88 -6.13 1.24 7.50
CA GLU A 88 -5.20 1.99 6.67
C GLU A 88 -5.60 1.88 5.19
N PRO A 89 -5.77 3.01 4.47
CA PRO A 89 -5.97 2.96 3.03
C PRO A 89 -4.76 2.34 2.34
N VAL A 90 -4.98 1.37 1.44
CA VAL A 90 -3.89 0.67 0.74
C VAL A 90 -2.96 1.64 -0.03
N HIS A 91 -3.47 2.76 -0.52
CA HIS A 91 -2.64 3.79 -1.17
C HIS A 91 -1.71 4.53 -0.20
N ALA A 92 -2.06 4.62 1.09
CA ALA A 92 -1.20 5.18 2.12
C ALA A 92 0.01 4.26 2.35
N PHE A 93 -0.21 2.95 2.39
CA PHE A 93 0.85 1.94 2.41
C PHE A 93 1.78 2.07 1.21
N PHE A 94 1.23 2.07 -0.02
CA PHE A 94 2.07 2.22 -1.22
C PHE A 94 2.84 3.54 -1.25
N ARG A 95 2.23 4.64 -0.79
CA ARG A 95 2.90 5.93 -0.69
C ARG A 95 4.09 5.87 0.29
N GLU A 96 3.93 5.17 1.41
CA GLU A 96 5.03 5.00 2.36
C GLU A 96 6.12 4.08 1.80
N GLN A 97 5.76 2.99 1.12
CA GLN A 97 6.71 2.13 0.43
C GLN A 97 7.51 2.89 -0.63
N MET A 98 6.86 3.75 -1.42
CA MET A 98 7.55 4.62 -2.39
C MET A 98 8.52 5.58 -1.71
N ARG A 99 8.15 6.16 -0.56
CA ARG A 99 9.04 7.02 0.22
C ARG A 99 10.22 6.25 0.80
N GLN A 100 10.02 5.02 1.26
CA GLN A 100 11.09 4.15 1.75
C GLN A 100 12.09 3.85 0.62
N ALA A 101 11.60 3.42 -0.54
CA ALA A 101 12.43 3.17 -1.71
C ALA A 101 13.23 4.42 -2.15
N ALA A 102 12.61 5.60 -2.13
CA ALA A 102 13.30 6.85 -2.44
C ALA A 102 14.45 7.15 -1.46
N ARG A 103 14.22 6.99 -0.15
CA ARG A 103 15.25 7.18 0.88
C ARG A 103 16.40 6.18 0.75
N GLU A 104 16.10 4.94 0.41
CA GLU A 104 17.11 3.90 0.17
C GLU A 104 17.97 4.24 -1.06
N ALA A 105 17.35 4.71 -2.15
CA ALA A 105 18.07 5.17 -3.33
C ALA A 105 18.99 6.36 -3.03
N GLU A 106 18.55 7.32 -2.22
CA GLU A 106 19.40 8.45 -1.78
C GLU A 106 20.60 7.97 -0.95
N ARG A 107 20.38 7.04 -0.01
CA ARG A 107 21.47 6.45 0.78
C ARG A 107 22.46 5.70 -0.10
N ALA A 108 21.97 4.92 -1.07
CA ALA A 108 22.81 4.19 -2.00
C ALA A 108 23.73 5.14 -2.80
N LYS A 109 23.20 6.27 -3.30
CA LYS A 109 24.00 7.29 -3.98
C LYS A 109 25.06 7.91 -3.08
N ALA A 110 24.72 8.26 -1.84
CA ALA A 110 25.68 8.82 -0.89
C ALA A 110 26.82 7.83 -0.57
N HIS A 111 26.51 6.54 -0.44
CA HIS A 111 27.52 5.51 -0.27
C HIS A 111 28.42 5.35 -1.51
N GLU A 112 27.85 5.43 -2.71
CA GLU A 112 28.61 5.39 -3.96
C GLU A 112 29.58 6.57 -4.06
N GLU A 113 29.12 7.79 -3.76
CA GLU A 113 29.96 9.00 -3.77
C GLU A 113 31.13 8.91 -2.78
N LEU A 114 30.86 8.41 -1.57
CA LEU A 114 31.90 8.18 -0.56
C LEU A 114 32.92 7.13 -1.03
N ALA A 115 32.46 6.03 -1.63
CA ALA A 115 33.33 5.00 -2.16
C ALA A 115 34.20 5.54 -3.32
N GLN A 116 33.61 6.32 -4.23
CA GLN A 116 34.34 6.96 -5.32
C GLN A 116 35.35 8.01 -4.82
N ALA A 117 35.01 8.79 -3.79
CA ALA A 117 35.94 9.73 -3.16
C ALA A 117 37.12 8.99 -2.52
N ALA A 118 36.86 7.93 -1.74
CA ALA A 118 37.89 7.10 -1.14
C ALA A 118 38.79 6.44 -2.20
N TYR A 119 38.19 5.91 -3.28
CA TYR A 119 38.93 5.35 -4.40
C TYR A 119 39.86 6.39 -5.06
N ARG A 120 39.35 7.59 -5.34
CA ARG A 120 40.17 8.69 -5.89
C ARG A 120 41.36 9.00 -4.99
N HIS A 121 41.15 9.15 -3.68
CA HIS A 121 42.25 9.40 -2.74
C HIS A 121 43.32 8.30 -2.77
N LEU A 122 42.92 7.03 -2.78
CA LEU A 122 43.87 5.90 -2.87
C LEU A 122 44.60 5.89 -4.22
N ALA A 123 43.91 6.15 -5.33
CA ALA A 123 44.51 6.22 -6.66
C ALA A 123 45.53 7.37 -6.77
N THR A 124 45.27 8.51 -6.14
CA THR A 124 46.21 9.64 -6.13
C THR A 124 47.42 9.37 -5.24
N GLY A 125 47.23 8.69 -4.10
CA GLY A 125 48.31 8.30 -3.19
C GLY A 125 49.22 7.18 -3.73
N LEU A 126 48.72 6.36 -4.67
CA LEU A 126 49.51 5.34 -5.38
C LEU A 126 50.28 5.91 -6.60
N ALA A 127 49.93 7.12 -7.06
CA ALA A 127 50.53 7.73 -8.25
C ALA A 127 51.90 8.40 -7.99
N ASP A 128 52.44 8.36 -6.77
CA ASP A 128 53.78 8.88 -6.49
C ASP A 128 54.71 7.88 -5.78
N PRO A 129 55.39 7.01 -6.55
CA PRO A 129 56.68 6.44 -6.16
C PRO A 129 57.85 7.12 -6.90
N GLY A 130 57.67 8.37 -7.37
CA GLY A 130 58.40 8.90 -8.54
C GLY A 130 59.36 10.06 -8.30
N GLU A 131 59.39 10.73 -7.15
CA GLU A 131 60.33 11.85 -6.95
C GLU A 131 61.20 11.77 -5.68
N ASP A 132 62.46 11.42 -5.95
CA ASP A 132 63.65 12.17 -5.51
C ASP A 132 64.16 11.99 -4.07
N ARG A 133 64.92 10.90 -3.83
CA ARG A 133 65.93 10.82 -2.75
C ARG A 133 67.25 10.13 -3.09
N ARG A 134 67.58 9.90 -4.38
CA ARG A 134 68.90 9.35 -4.78
C ARG A 134 69.76 10.28 -5.64
N SER A 135 69.23 11.42 -6.08
CA SER A 135 69.94 12.38 -6.94
C SER A 135 70.75 13.42 -6.18
N ARG A 136 70.58 13.55 -4.86
CA ARG A 136 71.27 14.53 -4.01
C ARG A 136 72.09 13.86 -2.92
N ARG A 137 73.21 13.23 -3.27
CA ARG A 137 74.42 13.22 -2.43
C ARG A 137 75.63 12.71 -3.22
N ARG A 138 76.55 13.66 -3.44
CA ARG A 138 78.01 13.52 -3.65
C ARG A 138 78.45 13.11 -5.05
N ALA A 139 79.12 13.95 -5.86
CA ALA A 139 80.07 15.04 -5.59
C ALA A 139 81.23 14.64 -4.67
#